data_AF-A0A124FS66-F1
#
_entry.id   AF-A0A124FS66-F1
#
_cell.length_a   1.000
_cell.length_b   1.000
_cell.length_c   1.000
_cell.angle_alpha   90.00
_cell.angle_beta   90.00
_cell.angle_gamma   90.00
#
_symmetry.space_group_name_H-M   'P 1'
#
loop_
_entity.id
_entity.type
_entity.pdbx_description
1 polymer ?
#
loop_
_entity_poly.entity_id
_entity_poly.type
_entity_poly.pdbx_seq_one_letter_code
_entity_poly.pdbx_strand_id
1 'polypeptide(L)'
;ITVLRDGEQVATMSPKEATVGKLAELMVGRKIQAVTWKDKCEKDMECPEPLLSIRNLHVEMPGEELHGVNLDVAPGEILGIGGLAGHGKIGIANGIMGLYPATGEIILNGKPVPLNNPIAALNSGMAFVSEDRRGIGLLLEDSIEMNIIVQAMQSQGKFLK
;
A
#
# COMPACT_ATOMS: atom_id res chain seq x y z
N ILE A 1 16.02 24.92 2.11
CA ILE A 1 15.54 23.53 1.94
C ILE A 1 16.77 22.65 1.82
N THR A 2 16.89 21.65 2.69
CA THR A 2 18.02 20.73 2.73
C THR A 2 17.51 19.35 2.35
N VAL A 3 18.19 18.69 1.41
CA VAL A 3 17.87 17.33 0.96
C VAL A 3 18.91 16.39 1.52
N LEU A 4 18.44 15.33 2.19
CA LEU A 4 19.24 14.23 2.69
C LEU A 4 18.92 12.97 1.87
N ARG A 5 19.95 12.21 1.50
CA ARG A 5 19.83 10.92 0.82
C ARG A 5 20.93 9.99 1.33
N ASP A 6 20.59 8.75 1.61
CA ASP A 6 21.55 7.74 2.09
C ASP A 6 22.31 8.17 3.36
N GLY A 7 21.69 8.99 4.20
CA GLY A 7 22.31 9.54 5.42
C GLY A 7 23.22 10.75 5.20
N GLU A 8 23.39 11.20 3.96
CA GLU A 8 24.27 12.31 3.60
C GLU A 8 23.48 13.54 3.11
N GLN A 9 24.05 14.72 3.31
CA GLN A 9 23.52 15.97 2.79
C GLN A 9 23.88 16.12 1.31
N VAL A 10 22.92 15.81 0.43
CA VAL A 10 23.10 15.90 -1.03
C VAL A 10 22.95 17.33 -1.56
N ALA A 11 22.14 18.18 -0.91
CA ALA A 11 22.00 19.58 -1.32
C ALA A 11 21.40 20.47 -0.22
N THR A 12 21.77 21.75 -0.23
CA THR A 12 21.04 22.83 0.46
C THR A 12 20.77 23.95 -0.54
N MET A 13 19.52 24.41 -0.62
CA MET A 13 19.12 25.45 -1.55
C MET A 13 18.05 26.38 -0.98
N SER A 14 17.87 27.55 -1.60
CA SER A 14 16.80 28.47 -1.22
C SER A 14 15.43 28.00 -1.73
N PRO A 15 14.31 28.41 -1.09
CA PRO A 15 12.96 28.06 -1.58
C PRO A 15 12.68 28.53 -3.02
N LYS A 16 13.35 29.59 -3.48
CA LYS A 16 13.20 30.11 -4.85
C LYS A 16 13.80 29.19 -5.91
N GLU A 17 14.77 28.35 -5.53
CA GLU A 17 15.49 27.44 -6.43
C GLU A 17 14.94 26.01 -6.37
N ALA A 18 14.01 25.74 -5.44
CA ALA A 18 13.49 24.42 -5.11
C ALA A 18 12.22 24.11 -5.92
N THR A 19 12.41 23.61 -7.14
CA THR A 19 11.30 23.05 -7.93
C THR A 19 11.02 21.60 -7.53
N VAL A 20 9.77 21.16 -7.68
CA VAL A 20 9.35 19.77 -7.36
C VAL A 20 10.22 18.75 -8.09
N GLY A 21 10.48 18.95 -9.39
CA GLY A 21 11.32 18.06 -10.17
C GLY A 21 12.76 17.98 -9.63
N LYS A 22 13.39 19.13 -9.33
CA LYS A 22 14.76 19.17 -8.83
C LYS A 22 14.90 18.57 -7.43
N LEU A 23 13.92 18.78 -6.56
CA LEU A 23 13.86 18.13 -5.25
C LEU A 23 13.73 16.61 -5.40
N ALA A 24 12.83 16.15 -6.27
CA ALA A 24 12.61 14.73 -6.48
C ALA A 24 13.85 14.04 -7.09
N GLU A 25 14.54 14.69 -8.03
CA GLU A 25 15.83 14.19 -8.56
C GLU A 25 16.90 14.05 -7.48
N LEU A 26 17.01 15.03 -6.57
CA LEU A 26 17.98 14.99 -5.48
C LEU A 26 17.64 13.89 -4.45
N MET A 27 16.36 13.67 -4.19
CA MET A 27 15.87 12.61 -3.29
C MET A 27 16.10 11.20 -3.87
N VAL A 28 15.85 11.00 -5.16
CA VAL A 28 15.94 9.68 -5.82
C VAL A 28 17.34 9.38 -6.37
N GLY A 29 18.16 10.42 -6.57
CA GLY A 29 19.54 10.30 -7.06
C GLY A 29 19.69 9.97 -8.54
N ARG A 30 18.59 10.06 -9.31
CA ARG A 30 18.56 9.86 -10.75
C ARG A 30 17.67 10.93 -11.38
N LYS A 31 17.96 11.32 -12.62
CA LYS A 31 17.07 12.21 -13.37
C LYS A 31 15.71 11.55 -13.49
N ILE A 32 14.70 12.18 -12.89
CA ILE A 32 13.32 11.74 -13.04
C ILE A 32 12.86 12.33 -14.36
N GLN A 33 13.01 11.56 -15.44
CA GLN A 33 12.20 11.82 -16.62
C GLN A 33 10.75 11.76 -16.13
N ALA A 34 10.00 12.85 -16.34
CA ALA A 34 8.58 12.86 -16.05
C ALA A 34 8.03 11.54 -16.56
N VAL A 35 7.46 10.74 -15.66
CA VAL A 35 6.84 9.48 -16.02
C VAL A 35 5.68 9.89 -16.92
N THR A 36 5.94 9.98 -18.22
CA THR A 36 4.89 9.93 -19.20
C THR A 36 4.27 8.59 -18.93
N TRP A 37 3.06 8.63 -18.36
CA TRP A 37 2.13 7.53 -18.40
C TRP A 37 2.00 7.18 -19.89
N LYS A 38 2.90 6.33 -20.37
CA LYS A 38 2.66 5.63 -21.61
C LYS A 38 1.50 4.75 -21.23
N ASP A 39 0.32 5.07 -21.75
CA ASP A 39 -0.81 4.16 -21.85
C ASP A 39 -0.28 2.88 -22.49
N LYS A 40 0.27 1.97 -21.68
CA LYS A 40 0.63 0.62 -22.11
C LYS A 40 -0.64 -0.23 -22.06
N CYS A 41 -1.69 0.26 -22.71
CA CYS A 41 -2.66 -0.60 -23.33
C CYS A 41 -2.30 -0.55 -24.82
N GLU A 42 -1.28 -1.30 -25.22
CA GLU A 42 -1.14 -1.65 -26.63
C GLU A 42 -2.46 -2.33 -27.01
N LYS A 43 -3.11 -1.83 -28.06
CA LYS A 43 -4.52 -2.12 -28.44
C LYS A 43 -4.85 -3.60 -28.66
N ASP A 44 -3.87 -4.49 -28.57
CA ASP A 44 -3.97 -5.92 -28.87
C ASP A 44 -3.60 -6.83 -27.67
N MET A 45 -3.41 -6.27 -26.47
CA MET A 45 -3.14 -7.07 -25.27
C MET A 45 -4.46 -7.57 -24.67
N GLU A 46 -4.66 -8.89 -24.60
CA GLU A 46 -5.68 -9.48 -23.72
C GLU A 46 -5.48 -8.88 -22.33
N CYS A 47 -6.47 -8.14 -21.82
CA CYS A 47 -6.39 -7.61 -20.47
C CYS A 47 -6.16 -8.78 -19.52
N PRO A 48 -5.00 -8.85 -18.84
CA PRO A 48 -4.73 -9.96 -17.94
C PRO A 48 -5.82 -9.99 -16.88
N GLU A 49 -6.24 -11.19 -16.48
CA GLU A 49 -7.18 -11.34 -15.37
C GLU A 49 -6.66 -10.56 -14.16
N PRO A 50 -7.53 -9.79 -13.47
CA PRO A 50 -7.10 -8.99 -12.34
C PRO A 50 -6.50 -9.89 -11.26
N LEU A 51 -5.33 -9.50 -10.76
CA LEU A 51 -4.68 -10.19 -9.65
C LEU A 51 -5.53 -10.06 -8.39
N LEU A 52 -6.08 -8.87 -8.16
CA LEU A 52 -6.98 -8.54 -7.07
C LEU A 52 -8.27 -7.97 -7.66
N SER A 53 -9.40 -8.55 -7.27
CA SER A 53 -10.73 -8.09 -7.65
C SER A 53 -11.57 -7.87 -6.41
N ILE A 54 -12.15 -6.68 -6.31
CA ILE A 54 -13.00 -6.24 -5.21
C ILE A 54 -14.38 -5.93 -5.79
N ARG A 55 -15.42 -6.49 -5.20
CA ARG A 55 -16.81 -6.28 -5.63
C ARG A 55 -17.68 -5.88 -4.45
N ASN A 56 -18.40 -4.78 -4.64
CA ASN A 56 -19.35 -4.23 -3.69
C ASN A 56 -18.82 -4.19 -2.25
N LEU A 57 -17.60 -3.69 -2.05
CA LEU A 57 -16.96 -3.61 -0.74
C LEU A 57 -17.59 -2.49 0.09
N HIS A 58 -18.18 -2.85 1.22
CA HIS A 58 -18.61 -1.91 2.27
C HIS A 58 -17.73 -2.13 3.49
N VAL A 59 -17.36 -1.05 4.18
CA VAL A 59 -16.50 -1.10 5.37
C VAL A 59 -17.03 -0.14 6.42
N GLU A 60 -17.23 -0.65 7.62
CA GLU A 60 -17.67 0.11 8.79
C GLU A 60 -16.45 0.56 9.60
N MET A 61 -15.73 1.54 9.06
CA MET A 61 -14.59 2.18 9.73
C MET A 61 -14.97 3.62 10.09
N PRO A 62 -15.02 3.99 11.38
CA PRO A 62 -15.38 5.34 11.80
C PRO A 62 -14.51 6.40 11.12
N GLY A 63 -15.16 7.30 10.39
CA GLY A 63 -14.49 8.38 9.66
C GLY A 63 -13.88 7.98 8.32
N GLU A 64 -13.85 6.71 7.94
CA GLU A 64 -13.33 6.21 6.65
C GLU A 64 -14.25 5.11 6.08
N GLU A 65 -15.57 5.29 6.22
CA GLU A 65 -16.59 4.35 5.76
C GLU A 65 -16.57 4.16 4.24
N LEU A 66 -16.94 2.97 3.80
CA LEU A 66 -17.06 2.62 2.38
C LEU A 66 -18.44 2.11 2.04
N HIS A 67 -18.93 2.51 0.87
CA HIS A 67 -20.26 2.15 0.37
C HIS A 67 -20.17 1.59 -1.06
N GLY A 68 -19.93 0.28 -1.18
CA GLY A 68 -20.03 -0.44 -2.45
C GLY A 68 -18.89 -0.16 -3.43
N VAL A 69 -17.63 -0.26 -2.97
CA VAL A 69 -16.45 -0.08 -3.82
C VAL A 69 -16.26 -1.28 -4.75
N ASN A 70 -15.99 -1.00 -6.02
CA ASN A 70 -15.57 -1.99 -7.01
C ASN A 70 -14.21 -1.57 -7.55
N LEU A 71 -13.25 -2.49 -7.55
CA LEU A 71 -11.89 -2.22 -7.97
C LEU A 71 -11.25 -3.49 -8.53
N ASP A 72 -10.52 -3.35 -9.62
CA ASP A 72 -9.67 -4.41 -10.17
C ASP A 72 -8.24 -3.89 -10.25
N VAL A 73 -7.28 -4.73 -9.87
CA VAL A 73 -5.85 -4.43 -9.93
C VAL A 73 -5.16 -5.49 -10.76
N ALA A 74 -4.49 -5.08 -11.83
CA ALA A 74 -3.80 -5.98 -12.73
C ALA A 74 -2.51 -6.55 -12.09
N PRO A 75 -2.02 -7.71 -12.55
CA PRO A 75 -0.74 -8.25 -12.10
C PRO A 75 0.41 -7.25 -12.34
N GLY A 76 1.14 -6.90 -11.27
CA GLY A 76 2.29 -5.98 -11.34
C GLY A 76 1.93 -4.49 -11.41
N GLU A 77 0.64 -4.14 -11.34
CA GLU A 77 0.19 -2.75 -11.29
C GLU A 77 0.53 -2.09 -9.94
N ILE A 78 0.92 -0.82 -9.99
CA ILE A 78 1.04 0.05 -8.82
C ILE A 78 -0.13 1.02 -8.85
N LEU A 79 -1.17 0.74 -8.07
CA LEU A 79 -2.35 1.58 -7.97
C LEU A 79 -2.22 2.60 -6.82
N GLY A 80 -2.48 3.87 -7.12
CA GLY A 80 -2.61 4.93 -6.14
C GLY A 80 -4.06 5.38 -5.98
N ILE A 81 -4.56 5.42 -4.75
CA ILE A 81 -5.90 5.94 -4.43
C ILE A 81 -5.76 7.33 -3.78
N GLY A 82 -6.30 8.34 -4.45
CA GLY A 82 -6.27 9.73 -3.99
C GLY A 82 -7.64 10.21 -3.52
N GLY A 83 -7.65 11.18 -2.60
CA GLY A 83 -8.88 11.77 -2.06
C GLY A 83 -8.63 12.55 -0.77
N LEU A 84 -9.60 13.36 -0.35
CA LEU A 84 -9.51 14.12 0.89
C LEU A 84 -9.56 13.20 2.12
N ALA A 85 -9.20 13.72 3.29
CA ALA A 85 -9.34 13.00 4.54
C ALA A 85 -10.81 12.56 4.75
N GLY A 86 -10.99 11.35 5.25
CA GLY A 86 -12.31 10.78 5.51
C GLY A 86 -13.09 10.28 4.29
N HIS A 87 -12.46 10.22 3.11
CA HIS A 87 -13.09 9.69 1.88
C HIS A 87 -12.89 8.16 1.72
N GLY A 88 -12.58 7.44 2.80
CA GLY A 88 -12.53 5.98 2.82
C GLY A 88 -11.26 5.34 2.25
N LYS A 89 -10.24 6.13 1.91
CA LYS A 89 -8.97 5.63 1.33
C LYS A 89 -8.34 4.57 2.24
N ILE A 90 -8.32 4.85 3.54
CA ILE A 90 -7.73 3.98 4.55
C ILE A 90 -8.67 2.80 4.83
N GLY A 91 -9.98 3.04 4.75
CA GLY A 91 -11.02 2.01 4.88
C GLY A 91 -10.87 0.87 3.88
N ILE A 92 -10.39 1.14 2.66
CA ILE A 92 -10.17 0.10 1.64
C ILE A 92 -9.17 -0.93 2.16
N ALA A 93 -7.97 -0.49 2.52
CA ALA A 93 -6.91 -1.39 2.96
C ALA A 93 -7.28 -2.09 4.29
N ASN A 94 -7.89 -1.37 5.23
CA ASN A 94 -8.28 -1.92 6.53
C ASN A 94 -9.43 -2.94 6.43
N GLY A 95 -10.42 -2.71 5.56
CA GLY A 95 -11.51 -3.65 5.32
C GLY A 95 -11.05 -4.91 4.60
N ILE A 96 -10.25 -4.78 3.54
CA ILE A 96 -9.68 -5.93 2.80
C ILE A 96 -8.83 -6.82 3.72
N MET A 97 -8.05 -6.20 4.61
CA MET A 97 -7.24 -6.92 5.59
C MET A 97 -8.05 -7.46 6.78
N GLY A 98 -9.37 -7.26 6.81
CA GLY A 98 -10.25 -7.77 7.86
C GLY A 98 -10.06 -7.11 9.24
N LEU A 99 -9.46 -5.91 9.29
CA LEU A 99 -9.23 -5.16 10.54
C LEU A 99 -10.48 -4.43 11.04
N TYR A 100 -11.41 -4.14 10.13
CA TYR A 100 -12.72 -3.55 10.43
C TYR A 100 -13.83 -4.38 9.76
N PRO A 101 -15.06 -4.34 10.30
CA PRO A 101 -16.19 -5.03 9.71
C PRO A 101 -16.39 -4.61 8.25
N ALA A 102 -16.43 -5.59 7.37
CA ALA A 102 -16.56 -5.41 5.94
C ALA A 102 -17.48 -6.46 5.32
N THR A 103 -18.17 -6.07 4.25
CA THR A 103 -18.99 -6.95 3.41
C THR A 103 -18.65 -6.74 1.93
N GLY A 104 -19.00 -7.70 1.08
CA GLY A 104 -18.63 -7.72 -0.33
C GLY A 104 -17.84 -8.98 -0.67
N GLU A 105 -17.14 -8.94 -1.80
CA GLU A 105 -16.33 -10.05 -2.28
C GLU A 105 -14.92 -9.57 -2.65
N ILE A 106 -13.92 -10.35 -2.24
CA ILE A 106 -12.52 -10.14 -2.57
C ILE A 106 -11.97 -11.42 -3.17
N ILE A 107 -11.38 -11.31 -4.35
CA ILE A 107 -10.71 -12.40 -5.04
C ILE A 107 -9.24 -11.99 -5.24
N LEU A 108 -8.32 -12.82 -4.79
CA LEU A 108 -6.88 -12.65 -4.99
C LEU A 108 -6.33 -13.89 -5.67
N ASN A 109 -5.62 -13.74 -6.79
CA ASN A 109 -5.11 -14.86 -7.60
C ASN A 109 -6.21 -15.89 -7.93
N GLY A 110 -7.41 -15.41 -8.29
CA GLY A 110 -8.56 -16.26 -8.61
C GLY A 110 -9.17 -17.01 -7.41
N LYS A 111 -8.73 -16.74 -6.17
CA LYS A 111 -9.25 -17.37 -4.95
C LYS A 111 -9.97 -16.36 -4.06
N PRO A 112 -11.13 -16.73 -3.48
CA PRO A 112 -11.82 -15.86 -2.55
C PRO A 112 -10.99 -15.65 -1.28
N VAL A 113 -10.94 -14.42 -0.79
CA VAL A 113 -10.33 -14.07 0.49
C VAL A 113 -11.45 -13.82 1.50
N PRO A 114 -11.49 -14.54 2.63
CA PRO A 114 -12.46 -14.30 3.68
C PRO A 114 -12.31 -12.89 4.27
N LEU A 115 -13.39 -12.11 4.24
CA LEU A 115 -13.49 -10.84 4.96
C LEU A 115 -13.53 -11.06 6.48
N ASN A 116 -13.20 -10.02 7.25
CA ASN A 116 -13.27 -10.02 8.72
C ASN A 116 -12.36 -11.07 9.39
N ASN A 117 -11.31 -11.50 8.69
CA ASN A 117 -10.32 -12.44 9.21
C ASN A 117 -8.90 -12.01 8.78
N PRO A 118 -8.19 -11.25 9.63
CA PRO A 118 -6.85 -10.76 9.31
C PRO A 118 -5.83 -11.87 9.01
N ILE A 119 -5.94 -13.01 9.70
CA ILE A 119 -5.04 -14.14 9.49
C ILE A 119 -5.29 -14.77 8.11
N ALA A 120 -6.56 -14.90 7.70
CA ALA A 120 -6.88 -15.41 6.36
C ALA A 120 -6.38 -14.46 5.26
N ALA A 121 -6.51 -13.14 5.46
CA ALA A 121 -5.97 -12.13 4.56
C ALA A 121 -4.44 -12.27 4.41
N LEU A 122 -3.70 -12.39 5.51
CA LEU A 122 -2.24 -12.61 5.47
C LEU A 122 -1.85 -13.94 4.80
N ASN A 123 -2.56 -15.03 5.13
CA ASN A 123 -2.32 -16.35 4.55
C ASN A 123 -2.62 -16.41 3.05
N SER A 124 -3.44 -15.50 2.51
CA SER A 124 -3.66 -15.37 1.08
C SER A 124 -2.48 -14.75 0.33
N GLY A 125 -1.46 -14.26 1.05
CA GLY A 125 -0.27 -13.62 0.50
C GLY A 125 -0.32 -12.09 0.50
N MET A 126 -1.37 -11.48 1.09
CA MET A 126 -1.41 -10.03 1.28
C MET A 126 -0.53 -9.60 2.44
N ALA A 127 0.00 -8.38 2.34
CA ALA A 127 0.72 -7.71 3.42
C ALA A 127 0.10 -6.33 3.65
N PHE A 128 0.16 -5.87 4.89
CA PHE A 128 -0.39 -4.58 5.29
C PHE A 128 0.70 -3.72 5.93
N VAL A 129 0.79 -2.49 5.48
CA VAL A 129 1.66 -1.47 6.06
C VAL A 129 0.76 -0.32 6.49
N SER A 130 0.71 -0.08 7.79
CA SER A 130 -0.15 0.95 8.36
C SER A 130 0.37 2.36 8.06
N GLU A 131 -0.56 3.31 7.94
CA GLU A 131 -0.26 4.74 7.94
C GLU A 131 0.31 5.21 9.29
N ASP A 132 -0.23 4.70 10.40
CA ASP A 132 0.30 4.98 11.73
C ASP A 132 1.42 4.00 12.07
N ARG A 133 2.62 4.32 11.56
CA ARG A 133 3.83 3.54 11.83
C ARG A 133 4.22 3.50 13.31
N ARG A 134 3.81 4.48 14.12
CA ARG A 134 4.26 4.59 15.53
C ARG A 134 3.32 3.87 16.48
N GLY A 135 2.01 4.02 16.28
CA GLY A 135 1.00 3.42 17.14
C GLY A 135 0.76 1.95 16.85
N ILE A 136 0.76 1.55 15.58
CA ILE A 136 0.37 0.18 15.19
C ILE A 136 1.30 -0.50 14.17
N GLY A 137 2.16 0.26 13.49
CA GLY A 137 3.03 -0.31 12.44
C GLY A 137 4.38 -0.84 12.93
N LEU A 138 4.88 -0.44 14.10
CA LEU A 138 6.22 -0.78 14.59
C LEU A 138 6.21 -1.13 16.08
N LEU A 139 7.09 -2.07 16.44
CA LEU A 139 7.43 -2.39 17.82
C LEU A 139 8.54 -1.44 18.27
N LEU A 140 8.15 -0.25 18.76
CA LEU A 140 9.09 0.82 19.10
C LEU A 140 9.99 0.51 20.31
N GLU A 141 9.58 -0.42 21.16
CA GLU A 141 10.35 -0.86 22.33
C GLU A 141 11.32 -2.02 22.01
N ASP A 142 11.20 -2.60 20.82
CA ASP A 142 12.00 -3.72 20.36
C ASP A 142 13.08 -3.29 19.36
N SER A 143 14.00 -4.21 19.07
CA SER A 143 15.07 -3.98 18.11
C SER A 143 14.57 -3.96 16.66
N ILE A 144 15.39 -3.42 15.75
CA ILE A 144 15.11 -3.41 14.32
C ILE A 144 15.01 -4.85 13.79
N GLU A 145 15.91 -5.73 14.24
CA GLU A 145 15.92 -7.15 13.88
C GLU A 145 14.59 -7.80 14.23
N MET A 146 14.05 -7.50 15.42
CA MET A 146 12.76 -8.03 15.86
C MET A 146 11.62 -7.54 14.96
N ASN A 147 11.59 -6.25 14.63
CA ASN A 147 10.61 -5.67 13.71
C ASN A 147 10.67 -6.31 12.31
N ILE A 148 11.85 -6.77 11.86
CA ILE A 148 12.02 -7.45 10.57
C ILE A 148 11.48 -8.89 10.61
N ILE A 149 11.74 -9.65 11.69
CA ILE A 149 11.46 -11.09 11.71
C ILE A 149 10.08 -11.46 12.28
N VAL A 150 9.46 -10.60 13.08
CA VAL A 150 8.25 -10.94 13.85
C VAL A 150 7.10 -11.42 12.96
N GLN A 151 6.92 -10.84 11.77
CA GLN A 151 5.87 -11.23 10.84
C GLN A 151 6.10 -12.64 10.27
N ALA A 152 7.35 -13.00 9.95
CA ALA A 152 7.70 -14.33 9.50
C ALA A 152 7.50 -15.37 10.61
N MET A 153 7.78 -15.02 11.87
CA MET A 153 7.56 -15.88 13.02
C MET A 153 6.08 -16.11 13.31
N GLN A 154 5.29 -15.04 13.44
CA GLN A 154 3.90 -15.13 13.88
C GLN A 154 2.94 -15.57 12.77
N SER A 155 3.06 -15.01 11.55
CA SER A 155 2.10 -15.28 10.48
C SER A 155 2.44 -16.52 9.67
N GLN A 156 3.73 -16.85 9.52
CA GLN A 156 4.16 -17.97 8.66
C GLN A 156 4.63 -19.18 9.47
N GLY A 157 4.68 -19.08 10.81
CA GLY A 157 5.15 -20.15 11.69
C GLY A 157 6.60 -20.56 11.45
N LYS A 158 7.40 -19.69 10.81
CA LYS A 158 8.81 -19.98 10.49
C LYS A 158 9.68 -19.60 11.67
N PHE A 159 10.78 -20.33 11.86
CA PHE A 159 11.81 -20.02 12.87
C PHE A 159 11.33 -20.09 14.34
N LEU A 160 10.12 -20.60 14.59
CA LEU A 160 9.68 -21.02 15.92
C LEU A 160 10.31 -22.39 16.24
N LYS A 161 10.84 -22.55 17.47
CA LYS A 161 11.39 -23.82 17.97
C LYS A 161 10.30 -24.82 18.33
#